data_AF-A0A3D1IVP3-F1
#
_entry.id   AF-A0A3D1IVP3-F1
#
_cell.length_a   1.000
_cell.length_b   1.000
_cell.length_c   1.000
_cell.angle_alpha   90.00
_cell.angle_beta   90.00
_cell.angle_gamma   90.00
#
_symmetry.space_group_name_H-M   'P 1'
#
loop_
_entity.id
_entity.type
_entity.pdbx_description
1 polymer ?
#
loop_
_entity_poly.entity_id
_entity_poly.type
_entity_poly.pdbx_seq_one_letter_code
_entity_poly.pdbx_strand_id
1 'polypeptide(L)'
;DVLLAGTQKAWALPPGLAVFVVSEAAMQRAARNVSRGYYFDFHEFQKNAEKNMTPSTPSIPHINGLSAKLDEFFTEGLENRYARHQKTNQMTRDWATKHGFSLFPEAGYESLTLTCINNGAKAGGTVVDVPKLQGLMKEKGILIDGGYGKLKGKAFRLSNMGDETEETMSDLFAKLDTSMAAL
;
A
#
# COMPACT_ATOMS: atom_id res chain seq x y z
N ASP A 1 2.53 -19.11 9.74
CA ASP A 1 2.40 -20.07 8.63
C ASP A 1 2.94 -19.56 7.31
N VAL A 2 2.31 -18.58 6.63
CA VAL A 2 2.91 -17.90 5.46
C VAL A 2 2.57 -16.40 5.49
N LEU A 3 3.56 -15.53 5.26
CA LEU A 3 3.38 -14.09 5.01
C LEU A 3 3.82 -13.78 3.58
N LEU A 4 3.14 -12.86 2.90
CA LEU A 4 3.49 -12.42 1.55
C LEU A 4 3.25 -10.92 1.38
N ALA A 5 4.11 -10.27 0.61
CA ALA A 5 3.97 -8.87 0.24
C ALA A 5 4.45 -8.63 -1.20
N GLY A 6 3.78 -7.72 -1.91
CA GLY A 6 4.25 -7.21 -3.20
C GLY A 6 5.16 -6.01 -3.02
N THR A 7 6.19 -5.90 -3.85
CA THR A 7 7.20 -4.83 -3.75
C THR A 7 6.70 -3.45 -4.19
N GLN A 8 5.57 -3.37 -4.88
CA GLN A 8 4.93 -2.14 -5.33
C GLN A 8 4.04 -1.44 -4.31
N LYS A 9 4.18 -1.79 -3.03
CA LYS A 9 3.40 -1.23 -1.93
C LYS A 9 4.32 -0.42 -1.01
N ALA A 10 4.39 -0.75 0.27
CA ALA A 10 5.23 -0.05 1.24
C ALA A 10 6.75 -0.14 0.98
N TRP A 11 7.15 -0.95 0.00
CA TRP A 11 8.53 -1.07 -0.49
C TRP A 11 8.86 -0.08 -1.60
N ALA A 12 7.87 0.60 -2.19
CA ALA A 12 8.08 1.63 -3.21
C ALA A 12 8.96 1.19 -4.41
N LEU A 13 8.84 -0.08 -4.82
CA LEU A 13 9.51 -0.62 -6.00
C LEU A 13 8.52 -0.87 -7.14
N PRO A 14 8.97 -1.05 -8.39
CA PRO A 14 8.08 -1.48 -9.47
C PRO A 14 7.36 -2.81 -9.16
N PRO A 15 6.15 -3.03 -9.73
CA PRO A 15 5.47 -4.32 -9.64
C PRO A 15 6.21 -5.37 -10.47
N GLY A 16 6.34 -6.58 -9.91
CA GLY A 16 7.02 -7.69 -10.58
C GLY A 16 7.71 -8.67 -9.63
N LEU A 17 7.80 -8.33 -8.34
CA LEU A 17 8.37 -9.17 -7.31
C LEU A 17 7.44 -9.28 -6.10
N ALA A 18 7.42 -10.46 -5.49
CA ALA A 18 6.80 -10.70 -4.20
C ALA A 18 7.84 -11.28 -3.24
N VAL A 19 7.79 -10.83 -1.99
CA VAL A 19 8.55 -11.43 -0.89
C VAL A 19 7.59 -12.26 -0.05
N PHE A 20 8.08 -13.36 0.51
CA PHE A 20 7.28 -14.20 1.39
C PHE A 20 8.15 -14.87 2.44
N VAL A 21 7.52 -15.23 3.57
CA VAL A 21 8.13 -16.00 4.64
C VAL A 21 7.20 -17.16 4.97
N VAL A 22 7.76 -18.36 5.13
CA VAL A 22 7.02 -19.59 5.45
C VAL A 22 7.52 -20.11 6.80
N SER A 23 6.61 -20.38 7.73
CA SER A 23 6.94 -21.04 8.99
C SER A 23 7.18 -22.52 8.80
N GLU A 24 7.84 -23.15 9.77
CA GLU A 24 8.06 -24.60 9.80
C GLU A 24 6.76 -25.43 9.70
N ALA A 25 5.69 -25.04 10.42
CA ALA A 25 4.41 -25.77 10.37
C ALA A 25 3.80 -25.78 8.96
N ALA A 26 3.90 -24.66 8.23
CA ALA A 26 3.46 -24.54 6.85
C ALA A 26 4.35 -25.34 5.87
N MET A 27 5.66 -25.37 6.09
CA MET A 27 6.58 -26.22 5.32
C MET A 27 6.22 -27.70 5.46
N GLN A 28 6.01 -28.19 6.69
CA GLN A 28 5.63 -29.59 6.95
C GLN A 28 4.27 -29.94 6.34
N ARG A 29 3.32 -29.00 6.36
CA ARG A 29 2.03 -29.17 5.69
C ARG A 29 2.19 -29.23 4.16
N ALA A 30 3.02 -28.35 3.59
CA ALA A 30 3.30 -28.33 2.16
C ALA A 30 3.93 -29.65 1.68
N ALA A 31 4.83 -30.25 2.48
CA ALA A 31 5.47 -31.53 2.17
C ALA A 31 4.47 -32.67 1.91
N ARG A 32 3.30 -32.63 2.54
CA ARG A 32 2.24 -33.67 2.42
C ARG A 32 1.30 -33.43 1.24
N ASN A 33 1.40 -32.30 0.55
CA ASN A 33 0.55 -31.99 -0.59
C ASN A 33 1.06 -32.73 -1.84
N VAL A 34 0.23 -33.62 -2.39
CA VAL A 34 0.54 -34.43 -3.58
C VAL A 34 0.54 -33.62 -4.89
N SER A 35 0.08 -32.37 -4.86
CA SER A 35 -0.05 -31.48 -6.03
C SER A 35 0.62 -30.13 -5.81
N ARG A 36 1.88 -30.14 -5.33
CA ARG A 36 2.69 -28.93 -5.08
C ARG A 36 3.00 -28.12 -6.33
N GLY A 37 3.13 -28.77 -7.49
CA GLY A 37 3.68 -28.14 -8.69
C GLY A 37 5.17 -27.79 -8.53
N TYR A 38 5.67 -26.86 -9.34
CA TYR A 38 7.07 -26.42 -9.31
C TYR A 38 7.20 -24.92 -8.99
N TYR A 39 6.47 -24.08 -9.74
CA TYR A 39 6.68 -22.63 -9.74
C TYR A 39 6.39 -21.94 -8.40
N PHE A 40 5.46 -22.46 -7.60
CA PHE A 40 5.09 -21.93 -6.27
C PHE A 40 5.41 -22.90 -5.13
N ASP A 41 6.33 -23.84 -5.37
CA ASP A 41 6.66 -24.86 -4.39
C ASP A 41 7.65 -24.34 -3.34
N PHE A 42 7.20 -24.21 -2.09
CA PHE A 42 8.03 -23.71 -0.99
C PHE A 42 9.30 -24.54 -0.75
N HIS A 43 9.26 -25.86 -0.99
CA HIS A 43 10.47 -26.68 -0.84
C HIS A 43 11.44 -26.49 -1.99
N GLU A 44 10.96 -26.19 -3.19
CA GLU A 44 11.84 -25.83 -4.29
C GLU A 44 12.49 -24.47 -4.03
N PHE A 45 11.74 -23.48 -3.53
CA PHE A 45 12.30 -22.21 -3.07
C PHE A 45 13.34 -22.40 -1.96
N GLN A 46 13.04 -23.17 -0.92
CA GLN A 46 13.95 -23.43 0.21
C GLN A 46 15.26 -24.08 -0.25
N LYS A 47 15.16 -25.16 -1.06
CA LYS A 47 16.32 -25.90 -1.59
C LYS A 47 17.25 -25.03 -2.44
N ASN A 48 16.70 -24.07 -3.20
CA ASN A 48 17.50 -23.14 -3.99
C ASN A 48 18.06 -21.99 -3.12
N ALA A 49 17.28 -21.48 -2.16
CA ALA A 49 17.71 -20.43 -1.25
C ALA A 49 18.92 -20.85 -0.39
N GLU A 50 18.97 -22.10 0.07
CA GLU A 50 20.13 -22.67 0.78
C GLU A 50 21.44 -22.63 -0.02
N LYS A 51 21.34 -22.46 -1.34
CA LYS A 51 22.48 -22.34 -2.27
C LYS A 51 22.67 -20.91 -2.80
N ASN A 52 21.97 -19.92 -2.22
CA ASN A 52 21.89 -18.54 -2.72
C ASN A 52 21.38 -18.47 -4.18
N MET A 53 20.43 -19.35 -4.54
CA MET A 53 19.84 -19.43 -5.87
C MET A 53 18.32 -19.24 -5.83
N THR A 54 17.73 -19.02 -7.00
CA THR A 54 16.28 -19.02 -7.21
C THR A 54 15.85 -20.24 -8.03
N PRO A 55 14.59 -20.73 -7.90
CA PRO A 55 14.09 -21.88 -8.67
C PRO A 55 14.16 -21.74 -10.20
N SER A 56 14.20 -20.50 -10.69
CA SER A 56 14.38 -20.12 -12.10
C SER A 56 15.11 -18.79 -12.19
N THR A 57 15.59 -18.41 -13.37
CA THR A 57 16.20 -17.09 -13.61
C THR A 57 15.29 -15.96 -13.10
N PRO A 58 15.73 -15.14 -12.14
CA PRO A 58 14.90 -14.10 -11.55
C PRO A 58 15.00 -12.80 -12.36
N SER A 59 14.14 -11.84 -12.05
CA SER A 59 14.32 -10.46 -12.53
C SER A 59 15.47 -9.80 -11.76
N ILE A 60 16.67 -9.83 -12.34
CA ILE A 60 17.89 -9.26 -11.74
C ILE A 60 17.69 -7.80 -11.30
N PRO A 61 17.08 -6.90 -12.10
CA PRO A 61 16.84 -5.52 -11.67
C PRO A 61 15.95 -5.40 -10.42
N HIS A 62 14.92 -6.25 -10.30
CA HIS A 62 14.07 -6.23 -9.10
C HIS A 62 14.80 -6.72 -7.86
N ILE A 63 15.67 -7.73 -7.98
CA ILE A 63 16.49 -8.22 -6.85
C ILE A 63 17.48 -7.15 -6.40
N ASN A 64 18.15 -6.47 -7.33
CA ASN A 64 19.06 -5.37 -7.01
C ASN A 64 18.30 -4.18 -6.38
N GLY A 65 17.13 -3.83 -6.91
CA GLY A 65 16.27 -2.79 -6.32
C GLY A 65 15.78 -3.16 -4.93
N LEU A 66 15.45 -4.44 -4.68
CA LEU A 66 15.09 -4.94 -3.36
C LEU A 66 16.25 -4.81 -2.38
N SER A 67 17.48 -5.16 -2.79
CA SER A 67 18.67 -5.00 -1.96
C SER A 67 18.88 -3.55 -1.54
N ALA A 68 18.89 -2.62 -2.51
CA ALA A 68 19.06 -1.20 -2.24
C ALA A 68 17.95 -0.65 -1.32
N LYS A 69 16.70 -1.08 -1.54
CA LYS A 69 15.56 -0.65 -0.71
C LYS A 69 15.68 -1.18 0.73
N LEU A 70 16.21 -2.39 0.93
CA LEU A 70 16.49 -2.91 2.27
C LEU A 70 17.57 -2.10 2.98
N ASP A 71 18.62 -1.68 2.27
CA ASP A 71 19.66 -0.80 2.83
C ASP A 71 19.06 0.55 3.28
N GLU A 72 18.15 1.12 2.48
CA GLU A 72 17.40 2.33 2.87
C GLU A 72 16.54 2.09 4.13
N PHE A 73 15.83 0.96 4.22
CA PHE A 73 14.99 0.63 5.37
C PHE A 73 15.81 0.56 6.68
N PHE A 74 16.98 -0.08 6.62
CA PHE A 74 17.83 -0.22 7.79
C PHE A 74 18.59 1.07 8.13
N THR A 75 18.87 1.91 7.13
CA THR A 75 19.45 3.24 7.33
C THR A 75 18.45 4.19 8.01
N GLU A 76 17.17 4.17 7.58
CA GLU A 76 16.09 4.92 8.22
C GLU A 76 15.80 4.37 9.64
N GLY A 77 15.87 3.05 9.79
CA GLY A 77 15.45 2.31 10.96
C GLY A 77 13.95 1.96 10.89
N LEU A 78 13.62 0.68 11.12
CA LEU A 78 12.26 0.18 10.92
C LEU A 78 11.22 0.90 11.81
N GLU A 79 11.57 1.19 13.07
CA GLU A 79 10.68 1.92 13.98
C GLU A 79 10.40 3.34 13.49
N ASN A 80 11.41 4.04 12.96
CA ASN A 80 11.24 5.36 12.37
C ASN A 80 10.36 5.29 11.12
N ARG A 81 10.57 4.27 10.28
CA ARG A 81 9.74 4.04 9.09
C ARG A 81 8.28 3.79 9.47
N TYR A 82 8.01 2.98 10.48
CA TYR A 82 6.66 2.72 10.97
C TYR A 82 6.03 3.98 11.57
N ALA A 83 6.78 4.74 12.37
CA ALA A 83 6.33 6.00 12.93
C ALA A 83 5.98 7.02 11.83
N ARG A 84 6.79 7.12 10.77
CA ARG A 84 6.52 7.97 9.61
C ARG A 84 5.22 7.57 8.92
N HIS A 85 4.99 6.28 8.67
CA HIS A 85 3.73 5.80 8.08
C HIS A 85 2.51 6.10 8.98
N GLN A 86 2.63 5.91 10.29
CA GLN A 86 1.56 6.25 11.23
C GLN A 86 1.26 7.75 11.21
N LYS A 87 2.30 8.58 11.23
CA LYS A 87 2.18 10.05 11.20
C LYS A 87 1.53 10.55 9.92
N THR A 88 2.01 10.11 8.75
CA THR A 88 1.44 10.53 7.45
C THR A 88 0.01 10.05 7.24
N ASN A 89 -0.32 8.85 7.75
CA ASN A 89 -1.69 8.37 7.75
C ASN A 89 -2.59 9.22 8.66
N GLN A 90 -2.11 9.61 9.85
CA GLN A 90 -2.86 10.48 10.74
C GLN A 90 -3.09 11.87 10.11
N MET A 91 -2.07 12.47 9.48
CA MET A 91 -2.23 13.72 8.73
C MET A 91 -3.34 13.63 7.66
N THR A 92 -3.46 12.48 6.99
CA THR A 92 -4.51 12.23 6.00
C THR A 92 -5.90 12.20 6.64
N ARG A 93 -6.03 11.59 7.81
CA ARG A 93 -7.29 11.55 8.58
C ARG A 93 -7.65 12.93 9.14
N ASP A 94 -6.66 13.68 9.60
CA ASP A 94 -6.83 15.04 10.10
C ASP A 94 -7.28 15.97 8.97
N TRP A 95 -6.67 15.85 7.79
CA TRP A 95 -7.10 16.55 6.58
C TRP A 95 -8.56 16.24 6.23
N ALA A 96 -8.94 14.95 6.23
CA ALA A 96 -10.30 14.53 5.93
C ALA A 96 -11.31 15.14 6.93
N THR A 97 -11.00 15.03 8.22
CA THR A 97 -11.83 15.55 9.31
C THR A 97 -11.97 17.07 9.24
N LYS A 98 -10.88 17.80 8.99
CA LYS A 98 -10.86 19.26 8.82
C LYS A 98 -11.82 19.71 7.70
N HIS A 99 -11.95 18.90 6.64
CA HIS A 99 -12.84 19.16 5.51
C HIS A 99 -14.24 18.56 5.68
N GLY A 100 -14.59 18.12 6.89
CA GLY A 100 -15.91 17.58 7.21
C GLY A 100 -16.17 16.20 6.61
N PHE A 101 -15.17 15.51 6.09
CA PHE A 101 -15.35 14.14 5.64
C PHE A 101 -15.37 13.17 6.82
N SER A 102 -16.20 12.14 6.70
CA SER A 102 -16.09 10.92 7.50
C SER A 102 -15.22 9.87 6.78
N LEU A 103 -14.69 8.92 7.55
CA LEU A 103 -14.01 7.76 6.98
C LEU A 103 -15.04 6.69 6.59
N PHE A 104 -14.72 5.93 5.56
CA PHE A 104 -15.55 4.82 5.12
C PHE A 104 -15.51 3.59 6.06
N PRO A 105 -14.35 3.11 6.57
CA PRO A 105 -14.33 2.02 7.54
C PRO A 105 -15.02 2.39 8.86
N GLU A 106 -15.41 1.38 9.63
CA GLU A 106 -15.85 1.56 11.02
C GLU A 106 -14.68 1.94 11.92
N ALA A 107 -14.97 2.64 13.01
CA ALA A 107 -13.95 3.06 13.97
C ALA A 107 -13.22 1.84 14.56
N GLY A 108 -11.88 1.88 14.56
CA GLY A 108 -11.02 0.78 14.99
C GLY A 108 -10.60 -0.18 13.87
N TYR A 109 -11.18 -0.06 12.67
CA TYR A 109 -10.84 -0.88 11.50
C TYR A 109 -10.12 -0.08 10.39
N GLU A 110 -9.64 1.12 10.70
CA GLU A 110 -8.95 1.96 9.74
C GLU A 110 -7.54 1.45 9.45
N SER A 111 -7.15 1.48 8.17
CA SER A 111 -5.79 1.12 7.77
C SER A 111 -4.77 2.21 8.16
N LEU A 112 -3.52 1.78 8.37
CA LEU A 112 -2.35 2.63 8.61
C LEU A 112 -1.56 2.98 7.33
N THR A 113 -2.00 2.46 6.19
CA THR A 113 -1.27 2.57 4.91
C THR A 113 -2.04 3.33 3.84
N LEU A 114 -3.34 3.52 4.05
CA LEU A 114 -4.25 4.16 3.14
C LEU A 114 -5.52 4.56 3.90
N THR A 115 -5.99 5.77 3.66
CA THR A 115 -7.25 6.25 4.22
C THR A 115 -8.34 6.19 3.16
N CYS A 116 -9.43 5.47 3.47
CA CYS A 116 -10.62 5.40 2.62
C CYS A 116 -11.66 6.39 3.14
N ILE A 117 -11.90 7.44 2.38
CA ILE A 117 -12.73 8.59 2.76
C ILE A 117 -14.12 8.43 2.15
N ASN A 118 -15.16 8.57 2.97
CA ASN A 118 -16.55 8.57 2.52
C ASN A 118 -16.82 9.87 1.74
N ASN A 119 -17.40 9.76 0.55
CA ASN A 119 -17.72 10.92 -0.29
C ASN A 119 -19.15 11.45 -0.08
N GLY A 120 -19.80 11.11 1.04
CA GLY A 120 -21.22 11.41 1.30
C GLY A 120 -22.17 10.23 1.10
N ALA A 121 -21.66 9.04 0.75
CA ALA A 121 -22.48 7.82 0.63
C ALA A 121 -22.95 7.26 1.97
N LYS A 122 -22.22 7.53 3.06
CA LYS A 122 -22.70 7.36 4.44
C LYS A 122 -23.16 8.70 5.01
N ALA A 123 -24.18 8.66 5.87
CA ALA A 123 -24.66 9.84 6.58
C ALA A 123 -23.55 10.47 7.42
N GLY A 124 -23.56 11.80 7.53
CA GLY A 124 -22.58 12.55 8.29
C GLY A 124 -21.26 12.71 7.54
N GLY A 125 -21.19 13.71 6.67
CA GLY A 125 -19.94 14.16 6.06
C GLY A 125 -20.15 14.97 4.78
N THR A 126 -19.05 15.54 4.29
CA THR A 126 -18.99 16.28 3.03
C THR A 126 -19.29 15.37 1.83
N VAL A 127 -20.11 15.86 0.90
CA VAL A 127 -20.46 15.16 -0.34
C VAL A 127 -19.55 15.63 -1.46
N VAL A 128 -18.94 14.71 -2.21
CA VAL A 128 -18.12 15.07 -3.40
C VAL A 128 -18.33 14.14 -4.59
N ASP A 129 -18.27 14.74 -5.78
CA ASP A 129 -18.12 14.02 -7.04
C ASP A 129 -16.69 13.47 -7.16
N VAL A 130 -16.54 12.18 -6.86
CA VAL A 130 -15.23 11.50 -6.86
C VAL A 130 -14.59 11.50 -8.25
N PRO A 131 -15.27 11.12 -9.35
CA PRO A 131 -14.70 11.25 -10.69
C PRO A 131 -14.18 12.65 -11.03
N LYS A 132 -14.92 13.71 -10.69
CA LYS A 132 -14.47 15.09 -10.93
C LYS A 132 -13.23 15.43 -10.12
N LEU A 133 -13.21 15.05 -8.83
CA LEU A 133 -12.04 15.26 -7.96
C LEU A 133 -10.81 14.52 -8.48
N GLN A 134 -10.96 13.26 -8.93
CA GLN A 134 -9.88 12.50 -9.55
C GLN A 134 -9.32 13.19 -10.80
N GLY A 135 -10.20 13.78 -11.64
CA GLY A 135 -9.81 14.56 -12.80
C GLY A 135 -8.97 15.78 -12.43
N LEU A 136 -9.45 16.59 -11.49
CA LEU A 136 -8.74 17.79 -11.01
C LEU A 136 -7.38 17.47 -10.39
N MET A 137 -7.29 16.38 -9.61
CA MET A 137 -6.00 15.94 -9.06
C MET A 137 -5.04 15.44 -10.14
N LYS A 138 -5.56 14.73 -11.15
CA LYS A 138 -4.77 14.24 -12.28
C LYS A 138 -4.19 15.39 -13.10
N GLU A 139 -4.95 16.46 -13.31
CA GLU A 139 -4.45 17.69 -13.95
C GLU A 139 -3.29 18.33 -13.17
N LYS A 140 -3.26 18.14 -11.85
CA LYS A 140 -2.18 18.57 -10.95
C LYS A 140 -1.06 17.52 -10.82
N GLY A 141 -1.06 16.47 -11.64
CA GLY A 141 -0.03 15.44 -11.66
C GLY A 141 -0.17 14.37 -10.57
N ILE A 142 -1.27 14.33 -9.83
CA ILE A 142 -1.50 13.36 -8.75
C ILE A 142 -2.63 12.42 -9.12
N LEU A 143 -2.36 11.11 -9.02
CA LEU A 143 -3.39 10.09 -9.12
C LEU A 143 -3.90 9.73 -7.74
N ILE A 144 -5.14 10.12 -7.45
CA ILE A 144 -5.89 9.58 -6.32
C ILE A 144 -6.89 8.53 -6.82
N ASP A 145 -7.27 7.66 -5.90
CA ASP A 145 -7.97 6.43 -6.22
C ASP A 145 -9.45 6.52 -5.79
N GLY A 146 -10.38 6.06 -6.61
CA GLY A 146 -11.79 5.93 -6.22
C GLY A 146 -12.06 4.63 -5.46
N GLY A 147 -13.28 4.43 -4.96
CA GLY A 147 -13.73 3.11 -4.51
C GLY A 147 -13.85 2.11 -5.67
N TYR A 148 -13.68 0.82 -5.38
CA TYR A 148 -13.87 -0.27 -6.36
C TYR A 148 -15.16 -1.03 -6.13
N GLY A 149 -15.67 -1.71 -7.17
CA GLY A 149 -16.85 -2.55 -7.08
C GLY A 149 -18.04 -1.82 -6.46
N LYS A 150 -18.58 -2.36 -5.36
CA LYS A 150 -19.73 -1.79 -4.63
C LYS A 150 -19.46 -0.39 -4.04
N LEU A 151 -18.20 0.03 -3.94
CA LEU A 151 -17.76 1.34 -3.43
C LEU A 151 -17.48 2.36 -4.53
N LYS A 152 -17.62 1.99 -5.81
CA LYS A 152 -17.41 2.93 -6.91
C LYS A 152 -18.35 4.14 -6.77
N GLY A 153 -17.76 5.34 -6.75
CA GLY A 153 -18.49 6.60 -6.53
C GLY A 153 -19.01 6.82 -5.10
N LYS A 154 -18.63 5.98 -4.13
CA LYS A 154 -19.04 6.08 -2.72
C LYS A 154 -17.91 6.42 -1.75
N ALA A 155 -16.69 6.39 -2.24
CA ALA A 155 -15.49 6.70 -1.50
C ALA A 155 -14.38 7.09 -2.47
N PHE A 156 -13.39 7.78 -1.93
CA PHE A 156 -12.08 7.95 -2.55
C PHE A 156 -11.00 7.56 -1.54
N ARG A 157 -9.79 7.32 -2.02
CA ARG A 157 -8.72 6.71 -1.26
C ARG A 157 -7.44 7.51 -1.46
N LEU A 158 -6.80 7.83 -0.35
CA LEU A 158 -5.52 8.51 -0.29
C LEU A 158 -4.51 7.55 0.35
N SER A 159 -3.40 7.32 -0.34
CA SER A 159 -2.34 6.41 0.11
C SER A 159 -1.17 7.21 0.69
N ASN A 160 -0.57 6.67 1.75
CA ASN A 160 0.67 7.18 2.35
C ASN A 160 1.76 6.08 2.40
N MET A 161 1.64 5.05 1.55
CA MET A 161 2.57 3.91 1.48
C MET A 161 3.94 4.30 0.94
N GLY A 162 4.98 3.63 1.41
CA GLY A 162 6.29 3.65 0.77
C GLY A 162 7.15 4.79 1.29
N ASP A 163 7.63 5.63 0.37
CA ASP A 163 8.61 6.67 0.69
C ASP A 163 7.95 8.05 0.87
N GLU A 164 6.63 8.09 1.07
CA GLU A 164 5.90 9.32 1.35
C GLU A 164 6.37 9.98 2.66
N THR A 165 6.54 11.30 2.61
CA THR A 165 7.00 12.12 3.73
C THR A 165 5.90 13.10 4.14
N GLU A 166 6.11 13.81 5.25
CA GLU A 166 5.17 14.90 5.63
C GLU A 166 5.08 15.98 4.55
N GLU A 167 6.18 16.23 3.83
CA GLU A 167 6.24 17.20 2.75
C GLU A 167 5.39 16.75 1.55
N THR A 168 5.58 15.51 1.08
CA THR A 168 4.80 14.99 -0.06
C THR A 168 3.31 14.91 0.27
N MET A 169 2.97 14.53 1.51
CA MET A 169 1.58 14.51 1.96
C MET A 169 1.00 15.93 2.10
N SER A 170 1.78 16.91 2.57
CA SER A 170 1.32 18.31 2.62
C SER A 170 1.06 18.88 1.24
N ASP A 171 1.91 18.56 0.26
CA ASP A 171 1.69 18.94 -1.14
C ASP A 171 0.41 18.29 -1.72
N LEU A 172 0.17 17.01 -1.43
CA LEU A 172 -1.09 16.34 -1.76
C LEU A 172 -2.30 17.09 -1.18
N PHE A 173 -2.25 17.46 0.11
CA PHE A 173 -3.36 18.16 0.78
C PHE A 173 -3.60 19.55 0.19
N ALA A 174 -2.55 20.33 -0.08
CA ALA A 174 -2.70 21.64 -0.71
C ALA A 174 -3.36 21.53 -2.10
N LYS A 175 -2.98 20.52 -2.88
CA LYS A 175 -3.61 20.24 -4.19
C LYS A 175 -5.05 19.75 -4.05
N LEU A 176 -5.37 18.98 -3.02
CA LEU A 176 -6.75 18.59 -2.71
C LEU A 176 -7.59 19.80 -2.31
N ASP A 177 -7.10 20.68 -1.44
CA ASP A 177 -7.82 21.88 -1.00
C ASP A 177 -8.22 22.77 -2.19
N THR A 178 -7.27 23.00 -3.11
CA THR A 178 -7.55 23.76 -4.34
C THR A 178 -8.49 23.05 -5.31
N SER A 179 -8.43 21.71 -5.40
CA SER A 179 -9.37 20.93 -6.22
C SER A 179 -10.78 20.92 -5.64
N MET A 180 -10.90 20.80 -4.31
CA MET A 180 -12.16 20.82 -3.58
C MET A 180 -12.89 22.15 -3.74
N ALA A 181 -12.16 23.27 -3.79
CA ALA A 181 -12.75 24.59 -4.05
C ALA A 181 -13.28 24.76 -5.49
N ALA A 182 -12.88 23.88 -6.42
CA ALA A 182 -13.30 23.88 -7.82
C ALA A 182 -14.37 22.81 -8.14
N LEU A 183 -14.77 22.00 -7.15
CA LEU A 183 -15.87 21.05 -7.25
C LEU A 183 -17.22 21.77 -7.32
#